data_AF-A0AAU0L0V2-F1
#
_entry.id   AF-A0AAU0L0V2-F1
#
_cell.length_a   1.000
_cell.length_b   1.000
_cell.length_c   1.000
_cell.angle_alpha   90.00
_cell.angle_beta   90.00
_cell.angle_gamma   90.00
#
_symmetry.space_group_name_H-M   'P 1'
#
loop_
_entity.id
_entity.type
_entity.pdbx_description
1 polymer ?
#
loop_
_entity_poly.entity_id
_entity_poly.type
_entity_poly.pdbx_seq_one_letter_code
_entity_poly.pdbx_strand_id
1 'polypeptide(L)'
;MKVLVIAALEEELEPFLNEFENWEEDRNSSGDFYYHKKVIIESKAVEIFASVSPKYSKVASAAHVTRMMYMINPSIAIMIGICAGDQSKVKLGDLIISEKVYDYETGKRKQELLLPEIQSHELLPPIMGLIKQRKKQYKTDLNAFFRDDFDVYLASFACGSAIIEKDDIFQILQSKYDRKTLALDMESFAFFEAIKGFSYLCYAIVCKGVCDYANNQKDDEYHEAAALRSSKWAKYFIENDLKKLEINSLILLPENTPFYPITLPRPAIGLKDRELWRKVIGWREQYDEHFINSSSNLESESGLTFYNLGNHQYLLEVSLGLYAYQAGYLYIYLDESENQPRWEILKLRRFIFDVDDVITGEYYDECVAGLADFDTNTRILSIYHKSRGIGDGYSAQYHIGDGGRINLLNSTLYSLPSSGEEFIESELDISIQYPIYEDLSDI
;
A
#
# COMPACT_ATOMS: atom_id res chain seq x y z
N MET A 1 21.26 10.98 0.69
CA MET A 1 20.39 10.15 1.56
C MET A 1 19.30 11.03 2.10
N LYS A 2 18.05 10.56 2.17
CA LYS A 2 16.92 11.38 2.61
C LYS A 2 16.44 10.91 3.99
N VAL A 3 16.20 11.85 4.89
CA VAL A 3 15.69 11.63 6.25
C VAL A 3 14.40 12.40 6.40
N LEU A 4 13.35 11.75 6.88
CA LEU A 4 12.08 12.38 7.23
C LEU A 4 11.98 12.46 8.75
N VAL A 5 11.66 13.63 9.28
CA VAL A 5 11.37 13.87 10.69
C VAL A 5 9.92 14.33 10.81
N ILE A 6 9.13 13.63 11.60
CA ILE A 6 7.71 13.91 11.82
C ILE A 6 7.48 14.22 13.29
N ALA A 7 6.67 15.26 13.56
CA ALA A 7 6.08 15.50 14.86
C ALA A 7 4.54 15.56 14.74
N ALA A 8 3.84 15.34 15.86
CA ALA A 8 2.39 15.45 15.90
C ALA A 8 1.92 16.90 16.11
N LEU A 9 2.73 17.71 16.81
CA LEU A 9 2.43 19.11 17.13
C LEU A 9 3.57 20.05 16.71
N GLU A 10 3.26 21.34 16.51
CA GLU A 10 4.27 22.35 16.17
C GLU A 10 5.30 22.52 17.30
N GLU A 11 4.86 22.56 18.56
CA GLU A 11 5.72 22.64 19.74
C GLU A 11 6.70 21.45 19.88
N GLU A 12 6.37 20.31 19.28
CA GLU A 12 7.25 19.14 19.23
C GLU A 12 8.31 19.26 18.12
N LEU A 13 8.01 19.94 17.02
CA LEU A 13 8.91 20.09 15.87
C LEU A 13 9.83 21.31 16.01
N GLU A 14 9.33 22.42 16.56
CA GLU A 14 10.07 23.68 16.70
C GLU A 14 11.47 23.50 17.30
N PRO A 15 11.66 22.73 18.40
CA PRO A 15 12.99 22.51 18.95
C PRO A 15 13.94 21.82 17.96
N PHE A 16 13.44 20.93 17.11
CA PHE A 16 14.24 20.29 16.05
C PHE A 16 14.58 21.27 14.92
N LEU A 17 13.66 22.14 14.53
CA LEU A 17 13.94 23.16 13.52
C LEU A 17 15.04 24.11 13.99
N ASN A 18 15.04 24.46 15.28
CA ASN A 18 16.07 25.29 15.91
C ASN A 18 17.47 24.63 15.95
N GLU A 19 17.58 23.32 15.68
CA GLU A 19 18.87 22.63 15.60
C GLU A 19 19.65 22.91 14.31
N PHE A 20 18.95 23.40 13.28
CA PHE A 20 19.49 23.65 11.95
C PHE A 20 19.08 25.04 11.47
N GLU A 21 20.04 25.80 10.95
CA GLU A 21 19.75 27.13 10.42
C GLU A 21 19.30 27.08 8.95
N ASN A 22 18.50 28.06 8.51
CA ASN A 22 18.15 28.30 7.11
C ASN A 22 17.43 27.11 6.43
N TRP A 23 16.25 26.74 6.95
CA TRP A 23 15.34 25.79 6.30
C TRP A 23 14.71 26.40 5.04
N GLU A 24 14.53 25.57 4.01
CA GLU A 24 13.64 25.87 2.89
C GLU A 24 12.23 25.41 3.28
N GLU A 25 11.23 26.25 3.05
CA GLU A 25 9.84 25.97 3.38
C GLU A 25 9.03 25.80 2.10
N ASP A 26 8.22 24.74 2.02
CA ASP A 26 7.41 24.46 0.84
C ASP A 26 6.16 23.63 1.18
N ARG A 27 5.30 23.42 0.19
CA ARG A 27 4.11 22.57 0.29
C ARG A 27 4.09 21.50 -0.78
N ASN A 28 3.65 20.32 -0.41
CA ASN A 28 3.41 19.25 -1.38
C ASN A 28 2.17 19.53 -2.23
N SER A 29 1.97 18.74 -3.29
CA SER A 29 0.80 18.83 -4.17
C SER A 29 -0.54 18.62 -3.45
N SER A 30 -0.52 18.03 -2.25
CA SER A 30 -1.69 17.81 -1.39
C SER A 30 -1.88 18.90 -0.31
N GLY A 31 -1.02 19.93 -0.29
CA GLY A 31 -1.08 21.05 0.64
C GLY A 31 -0.35 20.87 1.98
N ASP A 32 0.26 19.71 2.25
CA ASP A 32 1.07 19.52 3.46
C ASP A 32 2.31 20.41 3.41
N PHE A 33 2.53 21.14 4.49
CA PHE A 33 3.69 21.99 4.66
C PHE A 33 4.87 21.18 5.18
N TYR A 34 6.07 21.46 4.68
CA TYR A 34 7.29 20.81 5.13
C TYR A 34 8.48 21.76 5.07
N TYR A 35 9.47 21.48 5.91
CA TYR A 35 10.77 22.10 5.90
C TYR A 35 11.77 21.16 5.22
N HIS A 36 12.65 21.70 4.38
CA HIS A 36 13.71 20.96 3.69
C HIS A 36 15.07 21.59 3.96
N LYS A 37 16.06 20.74 4.24
CA LYS A 37 17.44 21.15 4.43
C LYS A 37 18.39 20.16 3.80
N LYS A 38 19.40 20.68 3.09
CA LYS A 38 20.57 19.90 2.66
C LYS A 38 21.73 20.18 3.61
N VAL A 39 22.32 19.13 4.16
CA VAL A 39 23.50 19.21 5.02
C VAL A 39 24.58 18.23 4.54
N ILE A 40 25.84 18.57 4.81
CA ILE A 40 26.98 17.68 4.57
C ILE A 40 27.41 17.11 5.91
N ILE A 41 27.28 15.80 6.07
CA ILE A 41 27.67 15.07 7.27
C ILE A 41 28.84 14.15 6.88
N GLU A 42 30.04 14.48 7.35
CA GLU A 42 31.29 13.73 7.09
C GLU A 42 31.47 13.33 5.61
N SER A 43 31.25 14.28 4.70
CA SER A 43 31.35 14.13 3.23
C SER A 43 30.19 13.39 2.53
N LYS A 44 29.10 13.05 3.24
CA LYS A 44 27.85 12.58 2.63
C LYS A 44 26.80 13.70 2.60
N ALA A 45 26.15 13.86 1.45
CA ALA A 45 24.99 14.74 1.33
C ALA A 45 23.74 14.08 1.95
N VAL A 46 23.18 14.72 2.97
CA VAL A 46 21.95 14.33 3.64
C VAL A 46 20.88 15.40 3.41
N GLU A 47 19.72 14.97 2.94
CA GLU A 47 18.55 15.81 2.77
C GLU A 47 17.59 15.49 3.92
N ILE A 48 17.35 16.46 4.78
CA ILE A 48 16.46 16.37 5.93
C ILE A 48 15.16 17.06 5.55
N PHE A 49 14.06 16.35 5.72
CA PHE A 49 12.70 16.86 5.59
C PHE A 49 12.06 16.80 6.97
N ALA A 50 11.41 17.87 7.39
CA ALA A 50 10.76 17.96 8.68
C ALA A 50 9.32 18.44 8.49
N SER A 51 8.35 17.81 9.16
CA SER A 51 6.93 18.14 8.97
C SER A 51 6.09 17.83 10.20
N VAL A 52 4.99 18.56 10.35
CA VAL A 52 4.01 18.36 11.43
C VAL A 52 2.75 17.74 10.86
N SER A 53 2.21 16.72 11.53
CA SER A 53 0.89 16.20 11.20
C SER A 53 -0.17 17.31 11.33
N PRO A 54 -1.13 17.44 10.38
CA PRO A 54 -2.13 18.51 10.44
C PRO A 54 -3.07 18.40 11.65
N LYS A 55 -3.18 17.21 12.27
CA LYS A 55 -3.93 16.96 13.51
C LYS A 55 -3.25 15.85 14.31
N TYR A 56 -3.34 15.92 15.64
CA TYR A 56 -2.97 14.84 16.54
C TYR A 56 -4.05 13.74 16.51
N SER A 57 -3.75 12.63 15.82
CA SER A 57 -4.56 11.40 15.79
C SER A 57 -3.85 10.36 14.93
N LYS A 58 -4.13 9.07 15.18
CA LYS A 58 -3.70 7.97 14.31
C LYS A 58 -4.06 8.22 12.83
N VAL A 59 -5.30 8.60 12.53
CA VAL A 59 -5.77 8.74 11.13
C VAL A 59 -5.08 9.88 10.40
N ALA A 60 -5.00 11.06 11.01
CA ALA A 60 -4.36 12.22 10.38
C ALA A 60 -2.85 11.99 10.22
N SER A 61 -2.21 11.40 11.24
CA SER A 61 -0.80 11.02 11.18
C SER A 61 -0.54 10.03 10.04
N ALA A 62 -1.32 8.96 9.93
CA ALA A 62 -1.17 7.99 8.84
C ALA A 62 -1.27 8.67 7.46
N ALA A 63 -2.33 9.46 7.25
CA ALA A 63 -2.55 10.13 5.98
C ALA A 63 -1.41 11.11 5.61
N HIS A 64 -0.94 11.88 6.59
CA HIS A 64 0.16 12.83 6.40
C HIS A 64 1.49 12.12 6.12
N VAL A 65 1.84 11.14 6.94
CA VAL A 65 3.07 10.35 6.79
C VAL A 65 3.08 9.65 5.44
N THR A 66 1.97 9.05 4.98
CA THR A 66 1.89 8.43 3.66
C THR A 66 2.20 9.42 2.53
N ARG A 67 1.67 10.66 2.59
CA ARG A 67 1.94 11.69 1.57
C ARG A 67 3.39 12.18 1.61
N MET A 68 3.97 12.32 2.81
CA MET A 68 5.40 12.64 2.98
C MET A 68 6.30 11.53 2.46
N MET A 69 5.99 10.27 2.78
CA MET A 69 6.69 9.10 2.27
C MET A 69 6.64 9.04 0.73
N TYR A 70 5.46 9.28 0.14
CA TYR A 70 5.27 9.31 -1.31
C TYR A 70 6.13 10.37 -2.01
N MET A 71 6.14 11.60 -1.47
CA MET A 71 6.90 12.70 -2.06
C MET A 71 8.41 12.53 -1.88
N ILE A 72 8.84 12.10 -0.69
CA ILE A 72 10.25 12.16 -0.30
C ILE A 72 10.97 10.86 -0.62
N ASN A 73 10.31 9.72 -0.43
CA ASN A 73 10.91 8.38 -0.39
C ASN A 73 12.16 8.33 0.52
N PRO A 74 12.00 8.58 1.84
CA PRO A 74 13.12 8.68 2.76
C PRO A 74 13.74 7.31 3.05
N SER A 75 15.02 7.33 3.41
CA SER A 75 15.74 6.15 3.88
C SER A 75 15.51 5.85 5.35
N ILE A 76 15.34 6.91 6.13
CA ILE A 76 14.99 6.85 7.53
C ILE A 76 13.85 7.83 7.76
N ALA A 77 12.85 7.38 8.49
CA ALA A 77 11.82 8.23 9.05
C ALA A 77 11.92 8.19 10.58
N ILE A 78 11.91 9.36 11.22
CA ILE A 78 12.01 9.53 12.67
C ILE A 78 10.78 10.28 13.14
N MET A 79 10.01 9.70 14.04
CA MET A 79 8.97 10.42 14.77
C MET A 79 9.53 10.90 16.11
N ILE A 80 9.53 12.22 16.28
CA ILE A 80 9.91 12.90 17.52
C ILE A 80 8.65 13.34 18.27
N GLY A 81 8.83 13.92 19.47
CA GLY A 81 7.75 14.51 20.24
C GLY A 81 7.70 14.03 21.68
N ILE A 82 6.49 14.03 22.25
CA ILE A 82 6.25 13.73 23.66
C ILE A 82 5.32 12.53 23.84
N CYS A 83 5.44 11.87 24.99
CA CYS A 83 4.62 10.72 25.36
C CYS A 83 4.37 10.67 26.86
N ALA A 84 3.34 9.93 27.25
CA ALA A 84 3.14 9.55 28.64
C ALA A 84 4.09 8.40 29.02
N GLY A 85 4.54 8.37 30.27
CA GLY A 85 5.45 7.36 30.81
C GLY A 85 4.90 6.55 31.99
N ASP A 86 5.42 5.35 32.24
CA ASP A 86 5.15 4.60 33.48
C ASP A 86 5.89 5.24 34.67
N GLN A 87 5.16 5.99 35.52
CA GLN A 87 5.70 6.69 36.70
C GLN A 87 6.50 5.78 37.64
N SER A 88 6.27 4.47 37.64
CA SER A 88 7.02 3.53 38.47
C SER A 88 8.42 3.18 37.92
N LYS A 89 8.70 3.54 36.67
CA LYS A 89 9.92 3.12 35.93
C LYS A 89 10.66 4.24 35.21
N VAL A 90 10.00 5.34 34.89
CA VAL A 90 10.58 6.50 34.19
C VAL A 90 10.24 7.81 34.91
N LYS A 91 11.07 8.83 34.67
CA LYS A 91 10.90 10.21 35.16
C LYS A 91 10.47 11.12 34.02
N LEU A 92 9.83 12.25 34.35
CA LEU A 92 9.56 13.31 33.38
C LEU A 92 10.87 13.78 32.74
N GLY A 93 10.84 13.96 31.42
CA GLY A 93 11.98 14.30 30.58
C GLY A 93 12.91 13.13 30.26
N ASP A 94 12.69 11.91 30.75
CA ASP A 94 13.40 10.74 30.23
C ASP A 94 13.06 10.54 28.74
N LEU A 95 13.98 9.95 27.98
CA LEU A 95 13.77 9.62 26.57
C LEU A 95 13.41 8.15 26.43
N ILE A 96 12.39 7.85 25.62
CA ILE A 96 12.04 6.49 25.26
C ILE A 96 12.17 6.33 23.75
N ILE A 97 13.03 5.42 23.32
CA ILE A 97 13.14 4.99 21.92
C ILE A 97 12.31 3.71 21.77
N SER A 98 11.47 3.64 20.74
CA SER A 98 10.57 2.49 20.55
C SER A 98 11.35 1.24 20.18
N GLU A 99 11.30 0.18 20.99
CA GLU A 99 11.68 -1.19 20.58
C GLU A 99 10.59 -1.80 19.70
N LYS A 100 9.35 -1.57 20.12
CA LYS A 100 8.11 -2.01 19.50
C LYS A 100 7.04 -0.95 19.70
N VAL A 101 6.12 -0.83 18.76
CA VAL A 101 4.90 -0.04 18.87
C VAL A 101 3.71 -0.96 18.64
N TYR A 102 2.63 -0.82 19.40
CA TYR A 102 1.40 -1.62 19.19
C TYR A 102 0.14 -0.80 19.41
N ASP A 103 -0.92 -1.14 18.69
CA ASP A 103 -2.26 -0.61 18.92
C ASP A 103 -2.95 -1.41 20.02
N TYR A 104 -3.37 -0.74 21.10
CA TYR A 104 -4.07 -1.40 22.21
C TYR A 104 -5.59 -1.31 22.11
N GLU A 105 -6.12 -0.59 21.11
CA GLU A 105 -7.55 -0.35 20.92
C GLU A 105 -8.18 -1.26 19.86
N THR A 106 -7.38 -1.84 18.95
CA THR A 106 -7.87 -2.76 17.93
C THR A 106 -8.40 -4.04 18.58
N GLY A 107 -9.61 -4.45 18.19
CA GLY A 107 -10.19 -5.73 18.59
C GLY A 107 -11.72 -5.69 18.70
N LYS A 108 -12.28 -6.75 19.27
CA LYS A 108 -13.72 -6.92 19.42
C LYS A 108 -14.20 -6.45 20.78
N ARG A 109 -15.11 -5.47 20.82
CA ARG A 109 -15.79 -5.08 22.07
C ARG A 109 -16.94 -6.05 22.39
N LYS A 110 -16.95 -6.59 23.61
CA LYS A 110 -18.08 -7.29 24.21
C LYS A 110 -18.48 -6.55 25.48
N GLN A 111 -19.58 -5.78 25.42
CA GLN A 111 -19.95 -4.85 26.50
C GLN A 111 -18.77 -3.90 26.81
N GLU A 112 -18.37 -3.79 28.08
CA GLU A 112 -17.23 -2.97 28.53
C GLU A 112 -15.86 -3.63 28.33
N LEU A 113 -15.82 -4.88 27.85
CA LEU A 113 -14.56 -5.62 27.64
C LEU A 113 -14.09 -5.52 26.19
N LEU A 114 -12.93 -4.90 25.98
CA LEU A 114 -12.19 -5.04 24.73
C LEU A 114 -11.42 -6.37 24.71
N LEU A 115 -11.68 -7.19 23.69
CA LEU A 115 -10.87 -8.36 23.36
C LEU A 115 -9.86 -7.94 22.28
N PRO A 116 -8.59 -7.72 22.63
CA PRO A 116 -7.65 -7.09 21.74
C PRO A 116 -7.19 -8.02 20.61
N GLU A 117 -7.05 -7.45 19.41
CA GLU A 117 -6.41 -8.05 18.24
C GLU A 117 -5.09 -7.30 18.01
N ILE A 118 -4.07 -7.67 18.78
CA ILE A 118 -2.83 -6.88 18.90
C ILE A 118 -2.08 -6.90 17.58
N GLN A 119 -2.03 -5.74 16.93
CA GLN A 119 -1.10 -5.46 15.85
C GLN A 119 0.10 -4.70 16.39
N SER A 120 1.29 -4.98 15.85
CA SER A 120 2.51 -4.36 16.33
C SER A 120 3.58 -4.23 15.26
N HIS A 121 4.52 -3.33 15.53
CA HIS A 121 5.65 -3.02 14.68
C HIS A 121 6.92 -2.93 15.51
N GLU A 122 7.95 -3.67 15.11
CA GLU A 122 9.25 -3.65 15.76
C GLU A 122 10.26 -2.86 14.92
N LEU A 123 11.29 -2.31 15.57
CA LEU A 123 12.43 -1.76 14.84
C LEU A 123 13.13 -2.85 14.02
N LEU A 124 13.54 -2.51 12.81
CA LEU A 124 14.31 -3.42 11.97
C LEU A 124 15.66 -3.79 12.64
N PRO A 125 16.14 -5.04 12.48
CA PRO A 125 17.31 -5.54 13.21
C PRO A 125 18.58 -4.66 13.14
N PRO A 126 18.95 -4.05 11.99
CA PRO A 126 20.14 -3.19 11.93
C PRO A 126 20.04 -1.97 12.86
N ILE A 127 18.88 -1.30 12.85
CA ILE A 127 18.60 -0.13 13.69
C ILE A 127 18.49 -0.52 15.16
N MET A 128 17.82 -1.64 15.43
CA MET A 128 17.70 -2.21 16.77
C MET A 128 19.08 -2.48 17.38
N GLY A 129 19.97 -3.12 16.63
CA GLY A 129 21.34 -3.41 17.06
C GLY A 129 22.14 -2.14 17.35
N LEU A 130 22.06 -1.15 16.45
CA LEU A 130 22.72 0.14 16.62
C LEU A 130 22.23 0.90 17.85
N ILE A 131 20.92 1.00 18.05
CA ILE A 131 20.34 1.69 19.21
C ILE A 131 20.74 0.97 20.51
N LYS A 132 20.69 -0.37 20.54
CA LYS A 132 21.15 -1.14 21.72
C LYS A 132 22.62 -0.86 22.06
N GLN A 133 23.48 -0.77 21.05
CA GLN A 133 24.89 -0.44 21.24
C GLN A 133 25.09 1.02 21.72
N ARG A 134 24.32 1.96 21.18
CA ARG A 134 24.50 3.40 21.39
C ARG A 134 23.74 3.97 22.58
N LYS A 135 22.74 3.26 23.11
CA LYS A 135 21.86 3.71 24.21
C LYS A 135 22.61 4.36 25.39
N LYS A 136 23.68 3.73 25.87
CA LYS A 136 24.49 4.28 26.97
C LYS A 136 25.18 5.59 26.59
N GLN A 137 25.65 5.67 25.35
CA GLN A 137 26.30 6.88 24.85
C GLN A 137 25.29 8.01 24.61
N TYR A 138 24.08 7.71 24.13
CA TYR A 138 23.00 8.71 24.06
C TYR A 138 22.75 9.33 25.43
N LYS A 139 22.63 8.52 26.49
CA LYS A 139 22.49 9.03 27.86
C LYS A 139 23.66 9.93 28.23
N THR A 140 24.90 9.44 28.10
CA THR A 140 26.09 10.20 28.51
C THR A 140 26.22 11.53 27.77
N ASP A 141 26.14 11.51 26.44
CA ASP A 141 26.42 12.68 25.60
C ASP A 141 25.30 13.73 25.74
N LEU A 142 24.03 13.29 25.82
CA LEU A 142 22.92 14.21 26.01
C LEU A 142 22.87 14.78 27.43
N ASN A 143 23.13 13.98 28.48
CA ASN A 143 23.22 14.51 29.86
C ASN A 143 24.35 15.54 30.00
N ALA A 144 25.48 15.32 29.32
CA ALA A 144 26.57 16.29 29.27
C ALA A 144 26.16 17.59 28.54
N PHE A 145 25.40 17.48 27.45
CA PHE A 145 24.89 18.63 26.70
C PHE A 145 23.90 19.46 27.52
N PHE A 146 22.88 18.80 28.09
CA PHE A 146 21.81 19.46 28.85
C PHE A 146 22.24 19.88 30.27
N ARG A 147 23.35 19.33 30.77
CA ARG A 147 23.78 19.45 32.18
C ARG A 147 22.68 19.00 33.14
N ASP A 148 22.03 17.90 32.76
CA ASP A 148 20.92 17.30 33.50
C ASP A 148 21.06 15.78 33.53
N ASP A 149 20.36 15.11 34.45
CA ASP A 149 20.39 13.65 34.59
C ASP A 149 19.05 13.01 34.25
N PHE A 150 18.90 12.60 33.00
CA PHE A 150 17.79 11.78 32.53
C PHE A 150 18.27 10.46 31.95
N ASP A 151 17.35 9.53 31.86
CA ASP A 151 17.58 8.20 31.33
C ASP A 151 17.08 8.07 29.88
N VAL A 152 17.77 7.22 29.12
CA VAL A 152 17.36 6.85 27.76
C VAL A 152 16.92 5.39 27.82
N TYR A 153 15.72 5.10 27.36
CA TYR A 153 15.10 3.78 27.36
C TYR A 153 14.93 3.24 25.94
N LEU A 154 14.88 1.91 25.86
CA LEU A 154 14.47 1.19 24.65
C LEU A 154 13.35 0.26 25.10
N ALA A 155 12.11 0.55 24.70
CA ALA A 155 10.92 -0.05 25.31
C ALA A 155 9.72 -0.04 24.36
N SER A 156 8.64 -0.71 24.75
CA SER A 156 7.42 -0.76 23.95
C SER A 156 6.58 0.50 24.12
N PHE A 157 6.00 0.97 23.02
CA PHE A 157 5.00 2.04 22.97
C PHE A 157 3.62 1.42 22.75
N ALA A 158 2.66 1.80 23.57
CA ALA A 158 1.25 1.64 23.29
C ALA A 158 0.75 2.88 22.53
N CYS A 159 -0.08 2.69 21.51
CA CYS A 159 -0.67 3.79 20.76
C CYS A 159 -2.19 3.68 20.76
N GLY A 160 -2.88 4.79 21.04
CA GLY A 160 -4.34 4.88 21.12
C GLY A 160 -4.90 6.10 20.39
N SER A 161 -6.22 6.24 20.34
CA SER A 161 -6.91 7.35 19.68
C SER A 161 -7.45 8.36 20.67
N ALA A 162 -7.39 8.06 21.98
CA ALA A 162 -7.88 8.90 23.04
C ALA A 162 -6.74 9.34 23.96
N ILE A 163 -6.83 10.58 24.45
CA ILE A 163 -6.05 11.03 25.59
C ILE A 163 -6.53 10.25 26.82
N ILE A 164 -5.61 9.62 27.53
CA ILE A 164 -5.93 8.76 28.67
C ILE A 164 -5.52 9.44 29.97
N GLU A 165 -6.46 9.52 30.90
CA GLU A 165 -6.24 9.94 32.29
C GLU A 165 -6.70 8.81 33.20
N LYS A 166 -5.78 7.88 33.50
CA LYS A 166 -6.06 6.66 34.26
C LYS A 166 -4.80 6.14 34.96
N ASP A 167 -4.78 6.25 36.29
CA ASP A 167 -3.61 5.93 37.13
C ASP A 167 -3.06 4.50 36.94
N ASP A 168 -3.90 3.52 36.60
CA ASP A 168 -3.53 2.12 36.39
C ASP A 168 -3.30 1.75 34.91
N ILE A 169 -3.27 2.72 33.98
CA ILE A 169 -3.17 2.44 32.54
C ILE A 169 -1.94 1.62 32.18
N PHE A 170 -0.75 1.98 32.67
CA PHE A 170 0.48 1.24 32.37
C PHE A 170 0.45 -0.18 32.96
N GLN A 171 -0.20 -0.39 34.10
CA GLN A 171 -0.38 -1.73 34.68
C GLN A 171 -1.28 -2.59 33.80
N ILE A 172 -2.35 -2.01 33.24
CA ILE A 172 -3.23 -2.68 32.27
C ILE A 172 -2.48 -3.00 30.98
N LEU A 173 -1.78 -2.03 30.41
CA LEU A 173 -1.01 -2.20 29.18
C LEU A 173 0.04 -3.30 29.32
N GLN A 174 0.74 -3.33 30.46
CA GLN A 174 1.77 -4.32 30.73
C GLN A 174 1.22 -5.72 31.00
N SER A 175 0.10 -5.83 31.70
CA SER A 175 -0.51 -7.12 32.04
C SER A 175 -1.25 -7.76 30.88
N LYS A 176 -1.89 -6.96 30.02
CA LYS A 176 -2.73 -7.47 28.92
C LYS A 176 -2.02 -7.54 27.57
N TYR A 177 -1.02 -6.70 27.31
CA TYR A 177 -0.46 -6.53 25.97
C TYR A 177 1.05 -6.77 25.93
N ASP A 178 1.84 -5.97 26.67
CA ASP A 178 3.29 -6.14 26.71
C ASP A 178 3.92 -5.60 27.99
N ARG A 179 4.54 -6.50 28.76
CA ARG A 179 5.27 -6.21 30.00
C ARG A 179 6.36 -5.14 29.88
N LYS A 180 6.89 -4.88 28.68
CA LYS A 180 7.93 -3.87 28.39
C LYS A 180 7.37 -2.49 28.06
N THR A 181 6.06 -2.28 28.13
CA THR A 181 5.45 -0.99 27.80
C THR A 181 5.85 0.08 28.79
N LEU A 182 6.53 1.11 28.30
CA LEU A 182 6.94 2.28 29.09
C LEU A 182 6.41 3.60 28.53
N ALA A 183 5.89 3.61 27.30
CA ALA A 183 5.39 4.81 26.64
C ALA A 183 3.96 4.61 26.13
N LEU A 184 3.18 5.69 26.16
CA LEU A 184 1.83 5.77 25.57
C LEU A 184 1.72 7.08 24.77
N ASP A 185 1.27 6.98 23.51
CA ASP A 185 1.02 8.14 22.64
C ASP A 185 -0.18 7.91 21.70
N MET A 186 -0.38 8.83 20.73
CA MET A 186 -1.54 8.81 19.83
C MET A 186 -1.20 8.66 18.33
N GLU A 187 0.09 8.58 17.97
CA GLU A 187 0.51 8.65 16.56
C GLU A 187 1.53 7.57 16.17
N SER A 188 2.31 7.02 17.12
CA SER A 188 3.44 6.15 16.79
C SER A 188 3.05 4.93 15.95
N PHE A 189 1.92 4.29 16.26
CA PHE A 189 1.47 3.11 15.49
C PHE A 189 1.12 3.47 14.05
N ALA A 190 0.36 4.56 13.86
CA ALA A 190 -0.02 5.05 12.54
C ALA A 190 1.18 5.48 11.70
N PHE A 191 2.20 6.07 12.33
CA PHE A 191 3.46 6.41 11.68
C PHE A 191 4.14 5.16 11.09
N PHE A 192 4.26 4.09 11.88
CA PHE A 192 4.82 2.84 11.39
C PHE A 192 3.94 2.17 10.32
N GLU A 193 2.62 2.14 10.49
CA GLU A 193 1.68 1.60 9.49
C GLU A 193 1.83 2.32 8.13
N ALA A 194 1.82 3.66 8.14
CA ALA A 194 1.98 4.46 6.92
C ALA A 194 3.31 4.21 6.20
N ILE A 195 4.41 4.06 6.96
CA ILE A 195 5.73 3.76 6.39
C ILE A 195 5.75 2.35 5.81
N LYS A 196 5.26 1.35 6.53
CA LYS A 196 5.27 -0.05 6.08
C LYS A 196 4.34 -0.28 4.89
N GLY A 197 3.23 0.43 4.81
CA GLY A 197 2.36 0.44 3.64
C GLY A 197 3.04 1.01 2.39
N PHE A 198 4.08 1.83 2.55
CA PHE A 198 4.80 2.45 1.43
C PHE A 198 6.14 1.77 1.10
N SER A 199 6.98 1.47 2.11
CA SER A 199 8.31 0.91 1.91
C SER A 199 8.78 0.10 3.12
N TYR A 200 8.97 -1.20 2.91
CA TYR A 200 9.60 -2.08 3.91
C TYR A 200 11.10 -1.81 4.13
N LEU A 201 11.73 -1.01 3.26
CA LEU A 201 13.14 -0.66 3.37
C LEU A 201 13.40 0.64 4.16
N CYS A 202 12.38 1.48 4.38
CA CYS A 202 12.54 2.69 5.18
C CYS A 202 12.69 2.33 6.66
N TYR A 203 13.79 2.76 7.26
CA TYR A 203 14.01 2.58 8.70
C TYR A 203 13.15 3.57 9.49
N ALA A 204 12.08 3.09 10.10
CA ALA A 204 11.20 3.88 10.97
C ALA A 204 11.68 3.82 12.43
N ILE A 205 11.73 4.97 13.12
CA ILE A 205 12.11 5.06 14.53
C ILE A 205 11.19 6.06 15.23
N VAL A 206 10.70 5.72 16.42
CA VAL A 206 10.03 6.68 17.31
C VAL A 206 10.96 6.93 18.50
N CYS A 207 11.22 8.20 18.81
CA CYS A 207 11.88 8.60 20.04
C CYS A 207 11.15 9.78 20.65
N LYS A 208 10.60 9.61 21.85
CA LYS A 208 9.78 10.64 22.49
C LYS A 208 10.27 10.91 23.91
N GLY A 209 10.13 12.15 24.36
CA GLY A 209 10.36 12.52 25.76
C GLY A 209 9.13 12.27 26.61
N VAL A 210 9.32 11.88 27.87
CA VAL A 210 8.21 11.70 28.82
C VAL A 210 7.73 13.07 29.31
N CYS A 211 6.51 13.48 28.99
CA CYS A 211 5.93 14.76 29.42
C CYS A 211 4.93 14.62 30.58
N ASP A 212 4.27 13.48 30.68
CA ASP A 212 3.30 13.16 31.73
C ASP A 212 3.28 11.66 32.06
N TYR A 213 2.37 11.23 32.92
CA TYR A 213 2.21 9.82 33.32
C TYR A 213 0.83 9.23 32.99
N ALA A 214 0.03 9.91 32.14
CA ALA A 214 -1.35 9.57 31.82
C ALA A 214 -2.24 9.33 33.06
N ASN A 215 -1.96 10.08 34.14
CA ASN A 215 -2.71 10.04 35.40
C ASN A 215 -3.57 11.31 35.53
N ASN A 216 -4.35 11.43 36.60
CA ASN A 216 -5.23 12.59 36.82
C ASN A 216 -4.49 13.89 37.21
N GLN A 217 -3.16 13.90 37.18
CA GLN A 217 -2.30 15.03 37.58
C GLN A 217 -1.45 15.49 36.40
N LYS A 218 -2.13 15.88 35.31
CA LYS A 218 -1.45 16.38 34.10
C LYS A 218 -1.09 17.85 34.24
N ASP A 219 0.16 18.18 33.93
CA ASP A 219 0.66 19.54 33.76
C ASP A 219 1.54 19.58 32.51
N ASP A 220 1.47 20.67 31.75
CA ASP A 220 2.15 20.83 30.47
C ASP A 220 3.59 21.37 30.66
N GLU A 221 4.03 21.60 31.90
CA GLU A 221 5.37 22.13 32.26
C GLU A 221 6.54 21.39 31.59
N TYR A 222 6.41 20.08 31.32
CA TYR A 222 7.48 19.26 30.76
C TYR A 222 7.42 19.10 29.23
N HIS A 223 6.41 19.63 28.54
CA HIS A 223 6.27 19.49 27.09
C HIS A 223 7.51 20.00 26.35
N GLU A 224 7.93 21.23 26.64
CA GLU A 224 9.07 21.88 25.99
C GLU A 224 10.37 21.10 26.23
N ALA A 225 10.64 20.73 27.49
CA ALA A 225 11.86 19.99 27.86
C ALA A 225 11.89 18.58 27.23
N ALA A 226 10.75 17.88 27.22
CA ALA A 226 10.62 16.55 26.62
C ALA A 226 10.80 16.59 25.10
N ALA A 227 10.13 17.53 24.42
CA ALA A 227 10.24 17.74 22.98
C ALA A 227 11.68 18.13 22.56
N LEU A 228 12.32 19.02 23.32
CA LEU A 228 13.70 19.44 23.07
C LEU A 228 14.69 18.27 23.21
N ARG A 229 14.53 17.41 24.22
CA ARG A 229 15.40 16.22 24.37
C ARG A 229 15.22 15.24 23.22
N SER A 230 13.99 15.00 22.78
CA SER A 230 13.69 14.13 21.64
C SER A 230 14.33 14.69 20.35
N SER A 231 14.18 16.00 20.13
CA SER A 231 14.78 16.73 19.01
C SER A 231 16.31 16.66 18.99
N LYS A 232 16.96 16.88 20.15
CA LYS A 232 18.42 16.75 20.29
C LYS A 232 18.90 15.33 20.03
N TRP A 233 18.15 14.33 20.49
CA TRP A 233 18.46 12.94 20.15
C TRP A 233 18.37 12.69 18.65
N ALA A 234 17.32 13.17 17.97
CA ALA A 234 17.14 12.98 16.54
C ALA A 234 18.28 13.62 15.74
N LYS A 235 18.67 14.85 16.08
CA LYS A 235 19.86 15.51 15.49
C LYS A 235 21.13 14.69 15.72
N TYR A 236 21.37 14.28 16.97
CA TYR A 236 22.54 13.51 17.32
C TYR A 236 22.60 12.19 16.52
N PHE A 237 21.48 11.50 16.40
CA PHE A 237 21.36 10.28 15.59
C PHE A 237 21.67 10.54 14.11
N ILE A 238 21.11 11.62 13.55
CA ILE A 238 21.32 12.04 12.16
C ILE A 238 22.82 12.31 11.89
N GLU A 239 23.47 13.07 12.76
CA GLU A 239 24.87 13.49 12.59
C GLU A 239 25.89 12.40 12.87
N ASN A 240 25.63 11.52 13.85
CA ASN A 240 26.66 10.62 14.38
C ASN A 240 26.46 9.15 14.02
N ASP A 241 25.22 8.73 13.75
CA ASP A 241 24.86 7.32 13.70
C ASP A 241 24.35 6.85 12.34
N LEU A 242 23.78 7.73 11.51
CA LEU A 242 23.38 7.37 10.14
C LEU A 242 24.50 6.75 9.31
N LYS A 243 25.75 7.19 9.50
CA LYS A 243 26.91 6.67 8.78
C LYS A 243 27.25 5.21 9.10
N LYS A 244 26.86 4.74 10.30
CA LYS A 244 27.15 3.38 10.79
C LYS A 244 26.16 2.36 10.28
N LEU A 245 25.04 2.84 9.77
CA LEU A 245 24.11 2.04 9.02
C LEU A 245 24.69 1.95 7.61
N GLU A 246 24.96 0.73 7.14
CA GLU A 246 25.24 0.44 5.72
C GLU A 246 23.95 0.63 4.91
N ILE A 247 23.34 1.81 5.04
CA ILE A 247 22.25 2.26 4.18
C ILE A 247 22.93 2.51 2.85
N ASN A 248 22.94 1.49 2.01
CA ASN A 248 23.27 1.67 0.62
C ASN A 248 22.44 2.87 0.14
N SER A 249 23.12 3.90 -0.37
CA SER A 249 22.47 5.05 -1.02
C SER A 249 21.63 4.62 -2.23
N LEU A 250 21.74 3.34 -2.61
CA LEU A 250 20.68 2.58 -3.25
C LEU A 250 19.57 2.27 -2.23
N ILE A 251 18.86 3.32 -1.79
CA ILE A 251 17.42 3.21 -1.91
C ILE A 251 17.13 3.57 -3.37
N LEU A 252 17.56 2.68 -4.26
CA LEU A 252 16.58 2.23 -5.22
C LEU A 252 15.47 1.69 -4.34
N LEU A 253 14.25 2.13 -4.58
CA LEU A 253 13.11 1.28 -4.24
C LEU A 253 13.56 -0.18 -4.49
N PRO A 254 13.13 -1.18 -3.71
CA PRO A 254 13.03 -2.48 -4.35
C PRO A 254 12.35 -2.20 -5.69
N GLU A 255 12.75 -2.84 -6.78
CA GLU A 255 11.96 -2.78 -8.02
C GLU A 255 10.47 -3.19 -7.79
N ASN A 256 10.06 -3.50 -6.54
CA ASN A 256 8.74 -3.83 -6.04
C ASN A 256 8.40 -3.15 -4.67
N THR A 257 8.16 -1.83 -4.58
CA THR A 257 7.20 -1.31 -3.56
C THR A 257 6.32 -0.22 -4.20
N PRO A 258 4.98 -0.31 -4.06
CA PRO A 258 4.07 0.12 -5.12
C PRO A 258 3.89 1.64 -5.14
N PHE A 259 4.49 2.21 -6.17
CA PHE A 259 4.12 3.48 -6.78
C PHE A 259 3.11 3.13 -7.88
N TYR A 260 1.86 3.61 -7.80
CA TYR A 260 0.92 3.52 -8.92
C TYR A 260 0.62 4.90 -9.52
N PRO A 261 1.55 5.50 -10.27
CA PRO A 261 1.23 6.05 -11.57
C PRO A 261 1.46 4.92 -12.57
N ILE A 262 0.38 4.27 -13.01
CA ILE A 262 0.52 3.40 -14.18
C ILE A 262 0.80 4.32 -15.37
N THR A 263 2.06 4.36 -15.76
CA THR A 263 2.35 4.13 -17.17
C THR A 263 3.23 2.89 -17.21
N LEU A 264 2.58 1.74 -17.05
CA LEU A 264 3.20 0.46 -17.39
C LEU A 264 3.60 0.50 -18.88
N PRO A 265 4.68 -0.21 -19.28
CA PRO A 265 5.18 -0.16 -20.64
C PRO A 265 4.08 -0.52 -21.64
N ARG A 266 3.84 0.41 -22.59
CA ARG A 266 2.94 0.25 -23.74
C ARG A 266 3.69 0.69 -25.02
N PRO A 267 3.86 -0.19 -26.02
CA PRO A 267 3.48 -1.60 -25.98
C PRO A 267 4.31 -2.38 -24.96
N ALA A 268 3.70 -3.39 -24.34
CA ALA A 268 4.41 -4.34 -23.50
C ALA A 268 5.19 -5.31 -24.41
N ILE A 269 6.49 -5.43 -24.21
CA ILE A 269 7.39 -6.25 -25.05
C ILE A 269 7.99 -7.37 -24.20
N GLY A 270 7.68 -8.61 -24.57
CA GLY A 270 8.21 -9.80 -23.92
C GLY A 270 7.66 -10.08 -22.51
N LEU A 271 8.23 -11.10 -21.87
CA LEU A 271 7.72 -11.64 -20.60
C LEU A 271 7.88 -10.71 -19.39
N LYS A 272 8.93 -9.88 -19.35
CA LYS A 272 9.15 -8.97 -18.21
C LYS A 272 7.99 -7.97 -18.07
N ASP A 273 7.54 -7.43 -19.19
CA ASP A 273 6.42 -6.50 -19.19
C ASP A 273 5.11 -7.23 -18.86
N ARG A 274 4.93 -8.46 -19.35
CA ARG A 274 3.79 -9.31 -18.98
C ARG A 274 3.72 -9.56 -17.47
N GLU A 275 4.84 -9.93 -16.85
CA GLU A 275 4.92 -10.17 -15.41
C GLU A 275 4.58 -8.91 -14.60
N LEU A 276 5.02 -7.72 -15.05
CA LEU A 276 4.66 -6.45 -14.44
C LEU A 276 3.15 -6.22 -14.51
N TRP A 277 2.56 -6.33 -15.70
CA TRP A 277 1.11 -6.18 -15.86
C TRP A 277 0.31 -7.21 -15.03
N ARG A 278 0.77 -8.47 -14.90
CA ARG A 278 0.12 -9.47 -14.04
C ARG A 278 0.14 -9.09 -12.58
N LYS A 279 1.28 -8.63 -12.05
CA LYS A 279 1.39 -8.22 -10.64
C LYS A 279 0.45 -7.07 -10.30
N VAL A 280 0.22 -6.18 -11.26
CA VAL A 280 -0.69 -5.04 -11.09
C VAL A 280 -2.14 -5.49 -11.15
N ILE A 281 -2.53 -6.19 -12.22
CA ILE A 281 -3.93 -6.49 -12.48
C ILE A 281 -4.42 -7.70 -11.67
N GLY A 282 -3.57 -8.69 -11.46
CA GLY A 282 -3.82 -9.84 -10.58
C GLY A 282 -4.50 -11.04 -11.23
N TRP A 283 -4.35 -11.26 -12.55
CA TRP A 283 -4.85 -12.50 -13.17
C TRP A 283 -4.06 -13.73 -12.70
N ARG A 284 -4.70 -14.91 -12.79
CA ARG A 284 -4.18 -16.16 -12.23
C ARG A 284 -2.85 -16.56 -12.86
N GLU A 285 -1.87 -16.94 -12.04
CA GLU A 285 -0.53 -17.35 -12.47
C GLU A 285 -0.53 -18.52 -13.47
N GLN A 286 -1.47 -19.45 -13.32
CA GLN A 286 -1.68 -20.58 -14.24
C GLN A 286 -1.84 -20.15 -15.72
N TYR A 287 -2.31 -18.93 -15.99
CA TYR A 287 -2.47 -18.42 -17.35
C TYR A 287 -1.13 -18.03 -17.98
N ASP A 288 -0.16 -17.57 -17.19
CA ASP A 288 1.19 -17.28 -17.68
C ASP A 288 1.95 -18.56 -17.97
N GLU A 289 1.80 -19.60 -17.14
CA GLU A 289 2.40 -20.91 -17.41
C GLU A 289 1.95 -21.48 -18.77
N HIS A 290 0.66 -21.35 -19.11
CA HIS A 290 0.16 -21.83 -20.40
C HIS A 290 0.65 -20.99 -21.59
N PHE A 291 0.67 -19.66 -21.44
CA PHE A 291 1.19 -18.75 -22.45
C PHE A 291 2.67 -19.01 -22.74
N ILE A 292 3.49 -19.18 -21.69
CA ILE A 292 4.93 -19.44 -21.81
C ILE A 292 5.18 -20.75 -22.55
N ASN A 293 4.42 -21.80 -22.23
CA ASN A 293 4.59 -23.13 -22.84
C ASN A 293 4.14 -23.20 -24.31
N SER A 294 3.33 -22.25 -24.78
CA SER A 294 2.77 -22.25 -26.14
C SER A 294 3.34 -21.16 -27.06
N SER A 295 4.15 -20.24 -26.54
CA SER A 295 4.73 -19.13 -27.32
C SER A 295 6.12 -19.47 -27.86
N SER A 296 6.41 -19.02 -29.08
CA SER A 296 7.66 -19.33 -29.78
C SER A 296 8.75 -18.25 -29.65
N ASN A 297 8.39 -17.03 -29.21
CA ASN A 297 9.32 -15.90 -29.10
C ASN A 297 9.04 -15.00 -27.87
N LEU A 298 9.39 -15.51 -26.70
CA LEU A 298 9.16 -14.88 -25.39
C LEU A 298 9.98 -13.60 -25.14
N GLU A 299 11.02 -13.34 -25.94
CA GLU A 299 11.83 -12.12 -25.83
C GLU A 299 11.14 -10.89 -26.43
N SER A 300 10.27 -11.07 -27.42
CA SER A 300 9.54 -9.97 -28.08
C SER A 300 8.02 -10.04 -27.93
N GLU A 301 7.45 -11.15 -27.46
CA GLU A 301 6.00 -11.33 -27.33
C GLU A 301 5.59 -11.35 -25.85
N SER A 302 4.85 -10.32 -25.43
CA SER A 302 4.22 -10.27 -24.09
C SER A 302 2.84 -10.95 -24.07
N GLY A 303 2.24 -11.13 -25.26
CA GLY A 303 0.85 -11.56 -25.39
C GLY A 303 -0.16 -10.52 -24.88
N LEU A 304 0.23 -9.24 -24.80
CA LEU A 304 -0.63 -8.16 -24.33
C LEU A 304 -0.94 -7.18 -25.48
N THR A 305 -2.22 -6.99 -25.77
CA THR A 305 -2.69 -6.04 -26.79
C THR A 305 -3.55 -4.96 -26.14
N PHE A 306 -3.29 -3.69 -26.44
CA PHE A 306 -4.03 -2.55 -25.90
C PHE A 306 -4.85 -1.88 -26.99
N TYR A 307 -6.17 -1.93 -26.84
CA TYR A 307 -7.10 -1.22 -27.70
C TYR A 307 -7.54 0.07 -27.03
N ASN A 308 -7.32 1.23 -27.66
CA ASN A 308 -7.68 2.53 -27.10
C ASN A 308 -9.20 2.74 -27.21
N LEU A 309 -9.86 3.05 -26.09
CA LEU A 309 -11.29 3.33 -26.02
C LEU A 309 -11.58 4.85 -25.93
N GLY A 310 -10.57 5.69 -25.68
CA GLY A 310 -10.67 7.14 -25.49
C GLY A 310 -10.39 7.59 -24.05
N ASN A 311 -10.03 8.86 -23.84
CA ASN A 311 -9.78 9.45 -22.50
C ASN A 311 -8.90 8.61 -21.54
N HIS A 312 -7.78 8.06 -22.02
CA HIS A 312 -6.91 7.16 -21.24
C HIS A 312 -7.59 5.87 -20.75
N GLN A 313 -8.63 5.41 -21.46
CA GLN A 313 -9.27 4.12 -21.24
C GLN A 313 -8.87 3.13 -22.34
N TYR A 314 -8.70 1.88 -21.95
CA TYR A 314 -8.21 0.81 -22.81
C TYR A 314 -8.96 -0.49 -22.56
N LEU A 315 -9.14 -1.26 -23.61
CA LEU A 315 -9.38 -2.70 -23.48
C LEU A 315 -8.03 -3.40 -23.63
N LEU A 316 -7.58 -4.03 -22.56
CA LEU A 316 -6.39 -4.88 -22.57
C LEU A 316 -6.82 -6.32 -22.85
N GLU A 317 -6.33 -6.87 -23.95
CA GLU A 317 -6.43 -8.29 -24.26
C GLU A 317 -5.14 -9.00 -23.82
N VAL A 318 -5.29 -10.05 -23.02
CA VAL A 318 -4.19 -10.90 -22.56
C VAL A 318 -4.35 -12.24 -23.23
N SER A 319 -3.43 -12.57 -24.13
CA SER A 319 -3.29 -13.92 -24.66
C SER A 319 -2.88 -14.87 -23.55
N LEU A 320 -3.59 -15.99 -23.45
CA LEU A 320 -3.33 -17.07 -22.51
C LEU A 320 -2.58 -18.23 -23.17
N GLY A 321 -2.30 -18.13 -24.48
CA GLY A 321 -1.63 -19.16 -25.27
C GLY A 321 -2.58 -20.01 -26.12
N LEU A 322 -1.98 -20.95 -26.85
CA LEU A 322 -2.71 -21.93 -27.67
C LEU A 322 -3.12 -23.15 -26.84
N TYR A 323 -4.42 -23.31 -26.64
CA TYR A 323 -5.02 -24.55 -26.20
C TYR A 323 -5.12 -25.54 -27.38
N ALA A 324 -5.60 -26.76 -27.12
CA ALA A 324 -5.56 -27.89 -28.05
C ALA A 324 -5.97 -27.59 -29.51
N TYR A 325 -6.79 -26.55 -29.76
CA TYR A 325 -7.19 -26.12 -31.11
C TYR A 325 -7.39 -24.61 -31.31
N GLN A 326 -7.34 -23.79 -30.25
CA GLN A 326 -7.67 -22.36 -30.30
C GLN A 326 -6.88 -21.55 -29.27
N ALA A 327 -6.67 -20.26 -29.55
CA ALA A 327 -6.08 -19.35 -28.59
C ALA A 327 -7.09 -18.98 -27.49
N GLY A 328 -6.59 -18.84 -26.26
CA GLY A 328 -7.37 -18.31 -25.13
C GLY A 328 -7.01 -16.87 -24.82
N TYR A 329 -7.98 -16.12 -24.31
CA TYR A 329 -7.86 -14.70 -23.99
C TYR A 329 -8.56 -14.36 -22.67
N LEU A 330 -8.02 -13.34 -22.01
CA LEU A 330 -8.65 -12.58 -20.95
C LEU A 330 -8.81 -11.14 -21.44
N TYR A 331 -9.94 -10.51 -21.14
CA TYR A 331 -10.17 -9.10 -21.46
C TYR A 331 -10.27 -8.28 -20.19
N ILE A 332 -9.61 -7.13 -20.16
CA ILE A 332 -9.58 -6.25 -19.00
C ILE A 332 -9.95 -4.84 -19.45
N TYR A 333 -10.94 -4.26 -18.81
CA TYR A 333 -11.18 -2.82 -18.94
C TYR A 333 -10.20 -2.08 -18.04
N LEU A 334 -9.49 -1.12 -18.60
CA LEU A 334 -8.49 -0.31 -17.90
C LEU A 334 -8.87 1.18 -18.07
N ASP A 335 -9.00 1.89 -16.96
CA ASP A 335 -9.28 3.32 -16.91
C ASP A 335 -8.13 4.04 -16.19
N GLU A 336 -7.35 4.79 -16.95
CA GLU A 336 -6.22 5.60 -16.46
C GLU A 336 -6.56 7.10 -16.50
N SER A 337 -7.85 7.47 -16.57
CA SER A 337 -8.29 8.87 -16.66
C SER A 337 -8.17 9.64 -15.34
N GLU A 338 -8.13 8.92 -14.22
CA GLU A 338 -7.94 9.48 -12.87
C GLU A 338 -6.53 9.23 -12.33
N ASN A 339 -6.15 9.93 -11.26
CA ASN A 339 -4.84 9.77 -10.60
C ASN A 339 -4.58 8.36 -10.04
N GLN A 340 -5.63 7.57 -9.87
CA GLN A 340 -5.54 6.14 -9.54
C GLN A 340 -6.19 5.33 -10.67
N PRO A 341 -5.41 4.53 -11.41
CA PRO A 341 -5.94 3.72 -12.49
C PRO A 341 -6.84 2.63 -11.91
N ARG A 342 -7.97 2.40 -12.57
CA ARG A 342 -8.95 1.38 -12.22
C ARG A 342 -8.96 0.31 -13.29
N TRP A 343 -9.18 -0.94 -12.91
CA TRP A 343 -9.31 -2.02 -13.88
C TRP A 343 -10.28 -3.09 -13.40
N GLU A 344 -10.86 -3.79 -14.35
CA GLU A 344 -11.75 -4.92 -14.10
C GLU A 344 -11.51 -6.02 -15.14
N ILE A 345 -11.31 -7.25 -14.66
CA ILE A 345 -11.30 -8.45 -15.51
C ILE A 345 -12.74 -8.71 -15.96
N LEU A 346 -12.96 -8.63 -17.27
CA LEU A 346 -14.27 -8.74 -17.88
C LEU A 346 -14.76 -10.19 -17.87
N LYS A 347 -16.00 -10.39 -17.46
CA LYS A 347 -16.68 -11.70 -17.49
C LYS A 347 -17.72 -11.73 -18.60
N LEU A 348 -17.49 -12.57 -19.60
CA LEU A 348 -18.31 -12.65 -20.80
C LEU A 348 -19.43 -13.69 -20.61
N ARG A 349 -20.68 -13.27 -20.83
CA ARG A 349 -21.85 -14.15 -20.78
C ARG A 349 -21.81 -15.17 -21.92
N ARG A 350 -22.04 -16.44 -21.61
CA ARG A 350 -22.08 -17.56 -22.56
C ARG A 350 -23.20 -18.52 -22.21
N PHE A 351 -23.57 -19.36 -23.18
CA PHE A 351 -24.64 -20.33 -23.06
C PHE A 351 -24.12 -21.76 -23.02
N ILE A 352 -24.86 -22.63 -22.32
CA ILE A 352 -24.67 -24.08 -22.28
C ILE A 352 -25.73 -24.68 -23.20
N PHE A 353 -25.29 -25.53 -24.12
CA PHE A 353 -26.16 -26.21 -25.08
C PHE A 353 -26.20 -27.71 -24.75
N ASP A 354 -27.37 -28.34 -24.91
CA ASP A 354 -27.48 -29.80 -24.87
C ASP A 354 -27.15 -30.45 -26.23
N VAL A 355 -27.48 -31.73 -26.38
CA VAL A 355 -27.20 -32.49 -27.61
C VAL A 355 -28.11 -32.11 -28.78
N ASP A 356 -29.21 -31.41 -28.52
CA ASP A 356 -30.20 -30.96 -29.51
C ASP A 356 -30.06 -29.45 -29.77
N ASP A 357 -28.92 -28.86 -29.41
CA ASP A 357 -28.59 -27.44 -29.57
C ASP A 357 -29.53 -26.48 -28.82
N VAL A 358 -30.19 -26.96 -27.76
CA VAL A 358 -31.07 -26.16 -26.91
C VAL A 358 -30.27 -25.54 -25.77
N ILE A 359 -30.49 -24.24 -25.53
CA ILE A 359 -29.91 -23.56 -24.36
C ILE A 359 -30.48 -24.18 -23.08
N THR A 360 -29.60 -24.79 -22.29
CA THR A 360 -29.94 -25.39 -20.99
C THR A 360 -29.48 -24.57 -19.80
N GLY A 361 -28.66 -23.54 -20.05
CA GLY A 361 -28.20 -22.61 -19.03
C GLY A 361 -27.28 -21.55 -19.58
N GLU A 362 -26.83 -20.67 -18.70
CA GLU A 362 -25.84 -19.64 -18.99
C GLU A 362 -24.78 -19.58 -17.89
N TYR A 363 -23.63 -19.05 -18.24
CA TYR A 363 -22.53 -18.81 -17.32
C TYR A 363 -21.74 -17.59 -17.77
N TYR A 364 -20.90 -17.08 -16.86
CA TYR A 364 -20.02 -15.96 -17.11
C TYR A 364 -18.59 -16.44 -17.00
N ASP A 365 -17.83 -16.29 -18.07
CA ASP A 365 -16.46 -16.76 -18.13
C ASP A 365 -15.49 -15.58 -18.18
N GLU A 366 -14.43 -15.67 -17.39
CA GLU A 366 -13.30 -14.72 -17.46
C GLU A 366 -12.35 -15.09 -18.62
N CYS A 367 -12.30 -16.38 -18.97
CA CYS A 367 -11.46 -16.90 -20.04
C CYS A 367 -12.32 -17.23 -21.25
N VAL A 368 -11.90 -16.78 -22.43
CA VAL A 368 -12.56 -17.14 -23.69
C VAL A 368 -11.56 -17.72 -24.66
N ALA A 369 -11.92 -18.84 -25.27
CA ALA A 369 -11.13 -19.46 -26.33
C ALA A 369 -11.82 -19.24 -27.68
N GLY A 370 -11.06 -18.89 -28.71
CA GLY A 370 -11.64 -18.67 -30.03
C GLY A 370 -10.77 -17.86 -30.98
N LEU A 371 -11.36 -17.49 -32.10
CA LEU A 371 -10.89 -16.39 -32.94
C LEU A 371 -11.58 -15.13 -32.41
N ALA A 372 -10.80 -14.19 -31.90
CA ALA A 372 -11.31 -12.94 -31.36
C ALA A 372 -10.88 -11.76 -32.24
N ASP A 373 -11.76 -10.78 -32.37
CA ASP A 373 -11.51 -9.52 -33.06
C ASP A 373 -12.20 -8.38 -32.32
N PHE A 374 -11.52 -7.23 -32.19
CA PHE A 374 -12.06 -6.07 -31.50
C PHE A 374 -12.02 -4.83 -32.39
N ASP A 375 -13.19 -4.28 -32.70
CA ASP A 375 -13.30 -3.01 -33.42
C ASP A 375 -13.32 -1.84 -32.44
N THR A 376 -12.20 -1.11 -32.37
CA THR A 376 -12.06 0.09 -31.53
C THR A 376 -13.07 1.21 -31.81
N ASN A 377 -13.60 1.33 -33.04
CA ASN A 377 -14.54 2.40 -33.39
C ASN A 377 -15.94 2.12 -32.86
N THR A 378 -16.38 0.86 -32.96
CA THR A 378 -17.70 0.42 -32.49
C THR A 378 -17.66 -0.12 -31.06
N ARG A 379 -16.47 -0.38 -30.53
CA ARG A 379 -16.19 -1.05 -29.25
C ARG A 379 -16.82 -2.44 -29.14
N ILE A 380 -16.90 -3.14 -30.27
CA ILE A 380 -17.48 -4.49 -30.34
C ILE A 380 -16.36 -5.52 -30.34
N LEU A 381 -16.41 -6.42 -29.35
CA LEU A 381 -15.61 -7.63 -29.28
C LEU A 381 -16.39 -8.79 -29.90
N SER A 382 -15.89 -9.35 -30.99
CA SER A 382 -16.43 -10.53 -31.64
C SER A 382 -15.57 -11.74 -31.30
N ILE A 383 -16.18 -12.82 -30.83
CA ILE A 383 -15.48 -14.08 -30.52
C ILE A 383 -16.17 -15.22 -31.25
N TYR A 384 -15.42 -15.99 -32.02
CA TYR A 384 -15.84 -17.23 -32.64
C TYR A 384 -15.12 -18.42 -32.00
N HIS A 385 -15.86 -19.20 -31.21
CA HIS A 385 -15.39 -20.45 -30.63
C HIS A 385 -15.67 -21.61 -31.59
N LYS A 386 -14.68 -22.47 -31.80
CA LYS A 386 -14.81 -23.65 -32.67
C LYS A 386 -15.05 -24.87 -31.79
N SER A 387 -16.09 -25.62 -32.12
CA SER A 387 -16.48 -26.83 -31.39
C SER A 387 -15.85 -28.08 -32.02
N ARG A 388 -16.57 -29.22 -32.03
CA ARG A 388 -16.00 -30.55 -32.25
C ARG A 388 -15.64 -30.89 -33.71
N GLY A 389 -16.01 -30.06 -34.70
CA GLY A 389 -15.91 -30.37 -36.15
C GLY A 389 -15.55 -29.22 -37.10
N ILE A 390 -15.43 -29.51 -38.41
CA ILE A 390 -15.24 -28.51 -39.49
C ILE A 390 -16.60 -27.85 -39.78
N GLY A 391 -17.02 -26.88 -38.98
CA GLY A 391 -18.27 -26.15 -39.21
C GLY A 391 -19.06 -25.83 -37.94
N ASP A 392 -18.84 -26.61 -36.87
CA ASP A 392 -19.50 -26.37 -35.59
C ASP A 392 -18.79 -25.26 -34.81
N GLY A 393 -19.55 -24.34 -34.23
CA GLY A 393 -19.00 -23.24 -33.48
C GLY A 393 -20.06 -22.37 -32.82
N TYR A 394 -19.59 -21.39 -32.07
CA TYR A 394 -20.41 -20.41 -31.39
C TYR A 394 -19.77 -19.04 -31.60
N SER A 395 -20.53 -18.10 -32.14
CA SER A 395 -20.10 -16.71 -32.15
C SER A 395 -20.86 -15.88 -31.13
N ALA A 396 -20.20 -14.87 -30.58
CA ALA A 396 -20.84 -13.85 -29.77
C ALA A 396 -20.19 -12.49 -30.01
N GLN A 397 -21.01 -11.44 -29.97
CA GLN A 397 -20.60 -10.06 -30.08
C GLN A 397 -20.94 -9.32 -28.79
N TYR A 398 -19.95 -8.65 -28.21
CA TYR A 398 -20.08 -7.92 -26.96
C TYR A 398 -19.71 -6.45 -27.17
N HIS A 399 -20.60 -5.54 -26.84
CA HIS A 399 -20.25 -4.12 -26.76
C HIS A 399 -19.60 -3.82 -25.41
N ILE A 400 -18.42 -3.20 -25.46
CA ILE A 400 -17.67 -2.75 -24.27
C ILE A 400 -17.95 -1.27 -24.03
N GLY A 401 -18.78 -1.00 -23.04
CA GLY A 401 -19.14 0.34 -22.58
C GLY A 401 -18.17 0.92 -21.55
N ASP A 402 -18.41 2.18 -21.17
CA ASP A 402 -17.63 2.85 -20.14
C ASP A 402 -17.76 2.17 -18.78
N GLY A 403 -16.70 2.22 -17.99
CA GLY A 403 -16.64 1.58 -16.67
C GLY A 403 -16.71 0.05 -16.73
N GLY A 404 -16.29 -0.57 -17.83
CA GLY A 404 -16.25 -2.02 -17.98
C GLY A 404 -17.60 -2.69 -18.26
N ARG A 405 -18.66 -1.93 -18.51
CA ARG A 405 -20.00 -2.48 -18.78
C ARG A 405 -20.01 -3.31 -20.07
N ILE A 406 -20.48 -4.55 -20.00
CA ILE A 406 -20.53 -5.46 -21.15
C ILE A 406 -21.98 -5.74 -21.52
N ASN A 407 -22.33 -5.56 -22.80
CA ASN A 407 -23.61 -5.96 -23.36
C ASN A 407 -23.40 -7.01 -24.45
N LEU A 408 -24.01 -8.19 -24.30
CA LEU A 408 -24.12 -9.15 -25.39
C LEU A 408 -25.10 -8.59 -26.44
N LEU A 409 -24.64 -8.39 -27.67
CA LEU A 409 -25.40 -7.83 -28.79
C LEU A 409 -26.03 -8.90 -29.68
N ASN A 410 -25.27 -9.96 -29.95
CA ASN A 410 -25.72 -11.10 -30.73
C ASN A 410 -24.92 -12.33 -30.29
N SER A 411 -25.53 -13.49 -30.41
CA SER A 411 -24.86 -14.77 -30.31
C SER A 411 -25.50 -15.75 -31.28
N THR A 412 -24.66 -16.47 -32.02
CA THR A 412 -25.08 -17.39 -33.07
C THR A 412 -24.44 -18.74 -32.84
N LEU A 413 -25.26 -19.79 -32.85
CA LEU A 413 -24.77 -21.16 -32.85
C LEU A 413 -24.66 -21.63 -34.31
N TYR A 414 -23.53 -22.25 -34.61
CA TYR A 414 -23.27 -22.89 -35.89
C TYR A 414 -23.18 -24.39 -35.65
N SER A 415 -24.06 -25.13 -36.30
CA SER A 415 -24.12 -26.59 -36.17
C SER A 415 -24.20 -27.22 -37.55
N LEU A 416 -23.36 -28.22 -37.78
CA LEU A 416 -23.52 -29.16 -38.87
C LEU A 416 -24.47 -30.28 -38.44
N PRO A 417 -25.56 -30.53 -39.19
CA PRO A 417 -26.36 -31.72 -38.97
C PRO A 417 -25.48 -32.96 -39.12
N SER A 418 -25.73 -33.96 -38.27
CA SER A 418 -24.98 -35.23 -38.27
C SER A 418 -25.18 -36.07 -39.55
N SER A 419 -25.97 -35.57 -40.52
CA SER A 419 -26.37 -36.27 -41.75
C SER A 419 -26.25 -35.41 -43.01
N GLY A 420 -25.09 -34.82 -43.31
CA GLY A 420 -24.76 -34.31 -44.66
C GLY A 420 -25.70 -33.26 -45.28
N GLU A 421 -26.53 -32.60 -44.48
CA GLU A 421 -27.42 -31.52 -44.90
C GLU A 421 -26.73 -30.15 -44.77
N GLU A 422 -27.37 -29.14 -45.38
CA GLU A 422 -26.88 -27.75 -45.44
C GLU A 422 -26.60 -27.15 -44.05
N PHE A 423 -25.62 -26.26 -44.00
CA PHE A 423 -25.20 -25.53 -42.81
C PHE A 423 -26.37 -24.73 -42.21
N ILE A 424 -26.65 -24.90 -40.91
CA ILE A 424 -27.72 -24.19 -40.21
C ILE A 424 -27.10 -23.12 -39.31
N GLU A 425 -27.53 -21.87 -39.52
CA GLU A 425 -27.19 -20.71 -38.69
C GLU A 425 -28.45 -20.31 -37.89
N SER A 426 -28.34 -20.22 -36.56
CA SER A 426 -29.45 -19.81 -35.69
C SER A 426 -29.04 -18.62 -34.80
N GLU A 427 -29.73 -17.48 -34.98
CA GLU A 427 -29.64 -16.35 -34.05
C GLU A 427 -30.38 -16.71 -32.75
N LEU A 428 -29.75 -16.41 -31.62
CA LEU A 428 -30.29 -16.71 -30.29
C LEU A 428 -31.02 -15.47 -29.73
N ASP A 429 -32.20 -15.67 -29.14
CA ASP A 429 -32.99 -14.58 -28.53
C ASP A 429 -32.38 -14.15 -27.19
N ILE A 430 -31.85 -12.93 -27.13
CA ILE A 430 -31.02 -12.40 -26.02
C ILE A 430 -31.76 -11.48 -25.05
N SER A 431 -33.10 -11.41 -25.08
CA SER A 431 -33.81 -10.43 -24.26
C SER A 431 -33.75 -10.75 -22.75
N ILE A 432 -32.89 -10.01 -22.01
CA ILE A 432 -32.99 -9.57 -20.60
C ILE A 432 -31.71 -8.78 -20.26
N GLN A 433 -31.85 -7.50 -19.89
CA GLN A 433 -30.79 -6.68 -19.26
C GLN A 433 -31.05 -6.61 -17.76
N TYR A 434 -30.05 -6.90 -16.93
CA TYR A 434 -30.08 -6.60 -15.49
C TYR A 434 -28.99 -5.58 -15.14
N PRO A 435 -29.25 -4.62 -14.23
CA PRO A 435 -28.21 -3.78 -13.67
C PRO A 435 -27.27 -4.62 -12.78
N ILE A 436 -26.03 -4.16 -12.71
CA ILE A 436 -24.97 -4.65 -11.85
C ILE A 436 -25.47 -4.72 -10.40
N TYR A 437 -25.25 -5.87 -9.75
CA TYR A 437 -25.29 -6.10 -8.31
C TYR A 437 -25.40 -4.82 -7.46
N GLU A 438 -26.57 -4.56 -6.89
CA GLU A 438 -26.66 -3.81 -5.64
C GLU A 438 -26.13 -4.72 -4.52
N ASP A 439 -25.12 -4.23 -3.80
CA ASP A 439 -24.66 -4.59 -2.45
C ASP A 439 -25.18 -5.92 -1.87
N LEU A 440 -24.37 -6.99 -1.96
CA LEU A 440 -24.60 -8.23 -1.20
C LEU A 440 -23.94 -8.14 0.19
N SER A 441 -24.36 -7.18 1.00
CA SER A 441 -23.96 -7.09 2.40
C SER A 441 -24.78 -7.99 3.34
N ASP A 442 -25.64 -8.87 2.83
CA ASP A 442 -26.40 -9.84 3.64
C ASP A 442 -26.53 -11.21 2.94
N ILE A 443 -25.45 -12.03 2.97
CA ILE A 443 -25.48 -13.52 2.99
C ILE A 443 -24.37 -14.02 3.92
#